data_AF-A0A0M1P2P0-F1
#
_entry.id   AF-A0A0M1P2P0-F1
#
_cell.length_a   1.000
_cell.length_b   1.000
_cell.length_c   1.000
_cell.angle_alpha   90.00
_cell.angle_beta   90.00
_cell.angle_gamma   90.00
#
_symmetry.space_group_name_H-M   'P 1'
#
loop_
_entity.id
_entity.type
_entity.pdbx_description
1 polymer ?
#
loop_
_entity_poly.entity_id
_entity_poly.type
_entity_poly.pdbx_seq_one_letter_code
_entity_poly.pdbx_strand_id
1 'polypeptide(L)'
;MNYSELLRSAVKESGWSYSHIVEQCKVHNKAISRSYLSKISRGLMPPPSDEVNKALAVVLSSVTSLTYEKLTLAKYKEIIPDEVLKAIASGQ
;
A
#
# COMPACT_ATOMS: atom_id res chain seq x y z
N MET A 1 -8.29 1.08 10.26
CA MET A 1 -7.94 1.21 8.83
C MET A 1 -7.01 0.08 8.48
N ASN A 2 -7.46 -0.80 7.60
CA ASN A 2 -6.66 -1.87 7.03
C ASN A 2 -5.85 -1.34 5.81
N TYR A 3 -4.85 -2.06 5.33
CA TYR A 3 -4.01 -1.74 4.18
C TYR A 3 -4.83 -1.36 2.94
N SER A 4 -5.86 -2.16 2.64
CA SER A 4 -6.69 -1.92 1.45
C SER A 4 -7.47 -0.60 1.54
N GLU A 5 -8.00 -0.28 2.72
CA GLU A 5 -8.68 0.99 3.00
C GLU A 5 -7.72 2.18 2.93
N LEU A 6 -6.51 2.04 3.49
CA LEU A 6 -5.47 3.06 3.41
C LEU A 6 -5.13 3.38 1.96
N LEU A 7 -4.84 2.34 1.16
CA LEU A 7 -4.48 2.50 -0.24
C LEU A 7 -5.66 3.06 -1.05
N ARG A 8 -6.88 2.58 -0.82
CA ARG A 8 -8.08 3.07 -1.50
C ARG A 8 -8.37 4.53 -1.18
N SER A 9 -8.15 4.94 0.07
CA SER A 9 -8.32 6.33 0.50
C SER A 9 -7.32 7.24 -0.20
N ALA A 10 -6.05 6.84 -0.28
CA ALA A 10 -5.03 7.58 -1.02
C ALA A 10 -5.35 7.68 -2.52
N VAL A 11 -5.79 6.58 -3.14
CA VAL A 11 -6.25 6.62 -4.55
C VAL A 11 -7.39 7.63 -4.73
N LYS A 12 -8.36 7.67 -3.80
CA LYS A 12 -9.47 8.64 -3.85
C LYS A 12 -8.98 10.09 -3.64
N GLU A 13 -8.11 10.30 -2.67
CA GLU A 13 -7.52 11.62 -2.33
C GLU A 13 -6.73 12.20 -3.50
N SER A 14 -5.92 11.38 -4.17
CA SER A 14 -5.15 11.80 -5.35
C SER A 14 -6.00 12.28 -6.54
N GLY A 15 -7.29 11.88 -6.59
CA GLY A 15 -8.14 12.10 -7.76
C GLY A 15 -7.72 11.31 -9.01
N TRP A 16 -6.72 10.42 -8.90
CA TRP A 16 -6.17 9.69 -10.04
C TRP A 16 -6.91 8.38 -10.32
N SER A 17 -6.97 8.01 -11.59
CA SER A 17 -7.42 6.67 -11.96
C SER A 17 -6.35 5.62 -11.68
N TYR A 18 -6.75 4.37 -11.46
CA TYR A 18 -5.81 3.25 -11.35
C TYR A 18 -4.86 3.13 -12.55
N SER A 19 -5.34 3.46 -13.76
CA SER A 19 -4.50 3.45 -14.96
C SER A 19 -3.40 4.51 -14.87
N HIS A 20 -3.73 5.70 -14.38
CA HIS A 20 -2.77 6.78 -14.23
C HIS A 20 -1.70 6.44 -13.19
N ILE A 21 -2.11 5.91 -12.03
CA ILE A 21 -1.18 5.48 -10.97
C ILE A 21 -0.21 4.40 -11.50
N VAL A 22 -0.73 3.42 -12.23
CA VAL A 22 0.09 2.37 -12.85
C VAL A 22 1.12 2.95 -13.80
N GLU A 23 0.73 3.94 -14.62
CA GLU A 23 1.64 4.60 -15.54
C GLU A 23 2.76 5.34 -14.81
N GLN A 24 2.42 6.06 -13.73
CA GLN A 24 3.41 6.69 -12.87
C GLN A 24 4.34 5.65 -12.22
N CYS A 25 3.82 4.51 -11.75
CA CYS A 25 4.67 3.46 -11.19
C CYS A 25 5.68 2.87 -12.19
N LYS A 26 5.33 2.80 -13.49
CA LYS A 26 6.29 2.36 -14.54
C LYS A 26 7.47 3.32 -14.67
N VAL A 27 7.23 4.63 -14.60
CA VAL A 27 8.28 5.66 -14.63
C VAL A 27 9.26 5.48 -13.46
N HIS A 28 8.77 5.02 -12.32
CA HIS A 28 9.57 4.71 -11.14
C HIS A 28 10.08 3.26 -11.07
N ASN A 29 10.32 2.62 -12.22
CA ASN A 29 10.90 1.27 -12.36
C ASN A 29 10.08 0.12 -11.75
N LYS A 30 8.77 0.29 -11.50
CA LYS A 30 7.90 -0.82 -11.09
C LYS A 30 6.63 -0.90 -11.92
N ALA A 31 6.65 -1.78 -12.91
CA ALA A 31 5.47 -2.11 -13.68
C ALA A 31 4.50 -2.97 -12.84
N ILE A 32 3.37 -2.39 -12.46
CA ILE A 32 2.21 -3.11 -11.90
C ILE A 32 1.04 -3.01 -12.88
N SER A 33 0.08 -3.94 -12.81
CA SER A 33 -1.11 -3.87 -13.67
C SER A 33 -2.26 -3.14 -12.99
N ARG A 34 -3.14 -2.52 -13.78
CA ARG A 34 -4.38 -1.88 -13.29
C ARG A 34 -5.26 -2.87 -12.51
N SER A 35 -5.39 -4.09 -13.03
CA SER A 35 -6.17 -5.15 -12.39
C SER A 35 -5.57 -5.53 -11.04
N TYR A 36 -4.25 -5.66 -10.97
CA TYR A 36 -3.54 -5.92 -9.71
C TYR A 36 -3.75 -4.80 -8.69
N LEU A 37 -3.53 -3.54 -9.08
CA LEU A 37 -3.75 -2.37 -8.22
C LEU A 37 -5.20 -2.32 -7.70
N SER A 38 -6.18 -2.57 -8.57
CA SER A 38 -7.59 -2.59 -8.17
C SER A 38 -7.90 -3.70 -7.15
N LYS A 39 -7.31 -4.89 -7.31
CA LYS A 39 -7.51 -6.01 -6.38
C LYS A 39 -6.92 -5.72 -4.99
N ILE A 40 -5.70 -5.19 -4.92
CA ILE A 40 -5.08 -4.84 -3.63
C ILE A 40 -5.82 -3.69 -2.93
N SER A 41 -6.27 -2.65 -3.67
CA SER A 41 -7.06 -1.56 -3.09
C SER A 41 -8.46 -1.97 -2.63
N ARG A 42 -8.95 -3.14 -3.06
CA ARG A 42 -10.24 -3.70 -2.64
C ARG A 42 -10.12 -4.77 -1.56
N GLY A 43 -8.89 -5.09 -1.13
CA GLY A 43 -8.64 -6.16 -0.17
C GLY A 43 -8.91 -7.56 -0.72
N LEU A 44 -9.00 -7.72 -2.06
CA LEU A 44 -9.15 -9.02 -2.71
C LEU A 44 -7.82 -9.79 -2.82
N MET A 45 -6.73 -9.12 -2.47
CA MET A 45 -5.38 -9.68 -2.43
C MET A 45 -4.69 -9.18 -1.16
N PRO A 46 -3.77 -9.97 -0.59
CA PRO A 46 -2.99 -9.54 0.55
C PRO A 46 -2.13 -8.32 0.20
N PRO A 47 -1.65 -7.58 1.21
CA PRO A 47 -0.68 -6.51 1.01
C PRO A 47 0.50 -6.96 0.14
N PRO A 48 0.94 -6.15 -0.81
CA PRO A 48 1.93 -6.54 -1.81
C PRO A 48 3.36 -6.54 -1.21
N SER A 49 4.35 -6.83 -2.06
CA SER A 49 5.75 -6.76 -1.68
C SER A 49 6.18 -5.32 -1.34
N ASP A 50 7.26 -5.19 -0.59
CA ASP A 50 7.77 -3.87 -0.16
C ASP A 50 8.19 -3.01 -1.35
N GLU A 51 8.69 -3.61 -2.42
CA GLU A 51 9.00 -2.89 -3.66
C GLU A 51 7.76 -2.23 -4.28
N VAL A 52 6.63 -2.93 -4.30
CA VAL A 52 5.37 -2.38 -4.79
C VAL A 52 4.89 -1.27 -3.85
N ASN A 53 5.00 -1.46 -2.53
CA ASN A 53 4.65 -0.44 -1.56
C ASN A 53 5.52 0.82 -1.70
N LYS A 54 6.82 0.67 -1.93
CA LYS A 54 7.73 1.79 -2.18
C LYS A 54 7.33 2.54 -3.45
N ALA A 55 7.07 1.83 -4.55
CA ALA A 55 6.65 2.45 -5.80
C ALA A 55 5.32 3.21 -5.65
N LEU A 56 4.32 2.61 -4.98
CA LEU A 56 3.04 3.27 -4.71
C LEU A 56 3.20 4.49 -3.80
N ALA A 57 4.02 4.37 -2.75
CA ALA A 57 4.31 5.49 -1.85
C ALA A 57 4.96 6.65 -2.59
N VAL A 58 6.00 6.41 -3.39
CA VAL A 58 6.69 7.46 -4.17
C VAL A 58 5.73 8.18 -5.11
N VAL A 59 4.87 7.44 -5.80
CA VAL A 59 3.90 8.00 -6.74
C VAL A 59 2.83 8.81 -6.01
N LEU A 60 2.21 8.23 -4.98
CA LEU A 60 1.06 8.83 -4.31
C LEU A 60 1.46 9.89 -3.27
N SER A 61 2.67 9.88 -2.73
CA SER A 61 3.13 10.90 -1.77
C SER A 61 3.24 12.29 -2.37
N SER A 62 3.30 12.40 -3.70
CA SER A 62 3.31 13.68 -4.41
C SER A 62 1.95 14.42 -4.36
N VAL A 63 0.86 13.68 -4.13
CA VAL A 63 -0.52 14.18 -4.22
C VAL A 63 -1.39 13.79 -3.03
N THR A 64 -0.85 13.03 -2.08
CA THR A 64 -1.54 12.57 -0.87
C THR A 64 -0.59 12.53 0.32
N SER A 65 -1.14 12.39 1.51
CA SER A 65 -0.36 12.15 2.74
C SER A 65 0.16 10.69 2.89
N LEU A 66 0.06 9.85 1.85
CA LEU A 66 0.49 8.46 1.89
C LEU A 66 2.02 8.36 1.92
N THR A 67 2.57 7.59 2.87
CA THR A 67 4.00 7.30 2.94
C THR A 67 4.26 5.80 2.96
N TYR A 68 5.51 5.41 2.70
CA TYR A 68 5.92 4.02 2.73
C TYR A 68 5.75 3.42 4.13
N GLU A 69 6.05 4.17 5.18
CA GLU A 69 5.91 3.74 6.57
C GLU A 69 4.46 3.42 6.90
N LYS A 70 3.50 4.24 6.45
CA LYS A 70 2.07 3.99 6.65
C LYS A 70 1.62 2.69 5.98
N LEU A 71 2.04 2.46 4.73
CA LEU A 71 1.74 1.22 4.00
C LEU A 71 2.36 0.00 4.68
N THR A 72 3.60 0.14 5.15
CA THR A 72 4.35 -0.93 5.80
C THR A 72 3.74 -1.30 7.15
N LEU A 73 3.36 -0.31 7.96
CA LEU A 73 2.69 -0.51 9.24
C LEU A 73 1.33 -1.21 9.04
N ALA A 74 0.54 -0.76 8.07
CA ALA A 74 -0.75 -1.38 7.75
C ALA A 74 -0.58 -2.83 7.27
N LYS A 75 0.41 -3.09 6.41
CA LYS A 75 0.76 -4.44 5.95
C LYS A 75 1.10 -5.36 7.12
N TYR A 76 2.04 -4.96 7.97
CA TYR A 76 2.49 -5.82 9.07
C TYR A 76 1.41 -6.01 10.13
N LYS A 77 0.57 -5.02 10.38
CA LYS A 77 -0.58 -5.17 11.27
C LYS A 77 -1.59 -6.22 10.78
N GLU A 78 -1.70 -6.44 9.47
CA GLU A 78 -2.57 -7.49 8.91
C GLU A 78 -1.92 -8.87 8.84
N ILE A 79 -0.61 -8.92 8.57
CA ILE A 79 0.10 -10.19 8.35
C ILE A 79 0.55 -10.80 9.68
N ILE A 80 0.98 -9.98 10.63
CA ILE A 80 1.55 -10.46 11.89
C ILE A 80 0.39 -10.84 12.82
N PRO A 81 0.35 -12.09 13.32
CA PRO A 81 -0.63 -12.50 14.32
C PRO A 81 -0.55 -11.65 15.59
N ASP A 82 -1.70 -11.42 16.23
CA ASP A 82 -1.79 -10.58 17.43
C ASP A 82 -0.85 -11.04 18.57
N GLU A 83 -0.63 -12.34 18.70
CA GLU A 83 0.28 -12.92 19.69
C GLU A 83 1.74 -12.48 19.46
N VAL A 84 2.17 -12.44 18.19
CA VAL A 84 3.51 -12.01 17.81
C VAL A 84 3.67 -10.51 18.00
N LEU A 85 2.63 -9.72 17.70
CA LEU A 85 2.65 -8.27 17.98
C LEU A 85 2.77 -7.98 19.49
N LYS A 86 2.06 -8.74 20.32
CA LYS A 86 2.16 -8.63 21.79
C LYS A 86 3.55 -9.00 22.29
N ALA A 87 4.15 -10.07 21.75
CA ALA A 87 5.51 -10.48 22.08
C ALA A 87 6.54 -9.37 21.77
N ILE A 88 6.46 -8.78 20.57
CA ILE A 88 7.32 -7.65 20.16
C ILE A 88 7.12 -6.44 21.08
N ALA A 89 5.88 -6.10 21.44
CA ALA A 89 5.58 -4.99 22.33
C ALA A 89 6.08 -5.22 23.78
N SER A 90 6.14 -6.46 24.22
CA SER A 90 6.66 -6.85 25.54
C SER A 90 8.19 -6.93 25.62
N GLY A 91 8.90 -6.65 24.52
CA GLY A 91 10.38 -6.63 24.50
C GLY A 91 11.03 -8.02 24.52
N GLN A 92 10.34 -9.03 24.00
CA GLN A 92 10.93 -10.34 23.75
C GLN A 92 11.91 -10.32 22.58
#